data_AF-A0A0D3A2L3-F1
#
_entry.id   AF-A0A0D3A2L3-F1
#
_cell.length_a   1.000
_cell.length_b   1.000
_cell.length_c   1.000
_cell.angle_alpha   90.00
_cell.angle_beta   90.00
_cell.angle_gamma   90.00
#
_symmetry.space_group_name_H-M   'P 1'
#
loop_
_entity.id
_entity.type
_entity.pdbx_description
1 polymer ?
#
loop_
_entity_poly.entity_id
_entity_poly.type
_entity_poly.pdbx_seq_one_letter_code
_entity_poly.pdbx_strand_id
1 'polypeptide(L)'
;MSTFLQSLIDPKKNFLARMHMNAVSTRLRRYGLRYDDLFDQYETMDIKEALNRLPREVVDARNQRLKRAMDLSMKHEYLPEDLQAVQTPFRGYLKEMLALVEREKKEREALGALPLYQRTLP
;
A
#
# COMPACT_ATOMS: atom_id res chain seq x y z
N MET A 1 5.05 20.94 2.61
CA MET A 1 4.01 21.05 3.67
C MET A 1 4.58 21.93 4.78
N SER A 2 3.82 22.90 5.30
CA SER A 2 4.31 23.76 6.39
C SER A 2 4.53 22.93 7.67
N THR A 3 5.57 23.25 8.44
CA THR A 3 5.94 22.55 9.69
C THR A 3 4.78 22.49 10.69
N PHE A 4 3.91 23.50 10.66
CA PHE A 4 2.70 23.57 11.48
C PHE A 4 1.68 22.49 11.11
N LEU A 5 1.36 22.32 9.82
CA LEU A 5 0.42 21.28 9.37
C LEU A 5 0.96 19.87 9.64
N GLN A 6 2.27 19.67 9.47
CA GLN A 6 2.91 18.40 9.79
C GLN A 6 2.70 18.04 11.27
N SER A 7 2.83 19.01 12.18
CA SER A 7 2.63 18.80 13.61
C SER A 7 1.21 18.39 13.99
N LEU A 8 0.21 18.79 13.19
CA LEU A 8 -1.19 18.41 13.40
C LEU A 8 -1.51 17.00 12.91
N ILE A 9 -0.74 16.44 11.98
CA ILE A 9 -1.03 15.14 11.35
C ILE A 9 -0.10 14.04 11.87
N ASP A 10 1.07 14.40 12.40
CA ASP A 10 2.04 13.45 12.92
C ASP A 10 1.47 12.66 14.13
N PRO A 11 1.43 11.32 14.08
CA PRO A 11 0.90 10.49 15.18
C PRO A 11 1.75 10.57 16.46
N LYS A 12 2.98 11.09 16.37
CA LYS A 12 3.83 11.36 17.53
C LYS A 12 3.41 12.61 18.30
N LYS A 13 2.77 13.58 17.62
CA LYS A 13 2.44 14.90 18.18
C LYS A 13 0.94 15.07 18.39
N ASN A 14 0.09 14.43 17.57
CA ASN A 14 -1.36 14.47 17.69
C ASN A 14 -1.93 13.13 18.18
N PHE A 15 -2.72 13.21 19.26
CA PHE A 15 -3.46 12.08 19.84
C PHE A 15 -4.45 11.45 18.85
N LEU A 16 -5.20 12.25 18.07
CA LEU A 16 -6.19 11.75 17.12
C LEU A 16 -5.51 10.97 15.98
N ALA A 17 -4.38 11.46 15.48
CA ALA A 17 -3.59 10.77 14.47
C ALA A 17 -3.02 9.44 15.02
N ARG A 18 -2.62 9.41 16.30
CA ARG A 18 -2.18 8.18 16.97
C ARG A 18 -3.30 7.15 17.10
N MET A 19 -4.49 7.58 17.53
CA MET A 19 -5.66 6.71 17.59
C MET A 19 -6.00 6.12 16.22
N HIS A 20 -5.99 6.95 15.18
CA HIS A 20 -6.23 6.50 13.80
C HIS A 20 -5.19 5.48 13.35
N MET A 21 -3.89 5.77 13.54
CA MET A 21 -2.80 4.86 13.19
C MET A 21 -2.94 3.52 13.92
N ASN A 22 -3.27 3.53 15.21
CA ASN A 22 -3.47 2.32 16.00
C ASN A 22 -4.67 1.51 15.49
N ALA A 23 -5.81 2.15 15.19
CA ALA A 23 -6.98 1.48 14.66
C ALA A 23 -6.69 0.79 13.30
N VAL A 24 -5.99 1.49 12.40
CA VAL A 24 -5.56 0.92 11.11
C VAL A 24 -4.59 -0.24 11.31
N SER A 25 -3.58 -0.05 12.19
CA SER A 25 -2.60 -1.08 12.52
C SER A 25 -3.27 -2.35 13.02
N THR A 26 -4.16 -2.24 14.01
CA THR A 26 -4.87 -3.39 14.59
C THR A 26 -5.68 -4.12 13.52
N ARG A 27 -6.42 -3.40 12.66
CA ARG A 27 -7.20 -4.02 11.58
C ARG A 27 -6.32 -4.76 10.56
N LEU A 28 -5.20 -4.18 10.18
CA LEU A 28 -4.26 -4.81 9.26
C LEU A 28 -3.62 -6.07 9.86
N ARG A 29 -3.24 -6.02 11.14
CA ARG A 29 -2.65 -7.18 11.84
C ARG A 29 -3.61 -8.36 11.93
N ARG A 30 -4.90 -8.10 12.21
CA ARG A 30 -5.94 -9.14 12.28
C ARG A 30 -6.07 -9.97 11.00
N TYR A 31 -5.81 -9.37 9.84
CA TYR A 31 -5.81 -10.06 8.55
C TYR A 31 -4.40 -10.41 8.03
N GLY A 32 -3.35 -10.02 8.73
CA GLY A 32 -1.97 -10.25 8.32
C GLY A 32 -1.58 -9.53 7.03
N LEU A 33 -2.13 -8.33 6.80
CA LEU A 33 -1.86 -7.50 5.64
C LEU A 33 -0.88 -6.37 5.97
N ARG A 34 -0.17 -5.89 4.94
CA ARG A 34 0.53 -4.61 4.98
C ARG A 34 -0.33 -3.53 4.34
N TYR A 35 -0.08 -2.28 4.71
CA TYR A 35 -0.79 -1.13 4.15
C TYR A 35 -0.66 -1.07 2.62
N ASP A 36 0.54 -1.33 2.11
CA ASP A 36 0.81 -1.32 0.66
C ASP A 36 0.06 -2.42 -0.11
N ASP A 37 -0.42 -3.47 0.56
CA ASP A 37 -1.20 -4.54 -0.09
C ASP A 37 -2.60 -4.06 -0.48
N LEU A 38 -3.09 -2.96 0.11
CA LEU A 38 -4.42 -2.40 -0.17
C LEU A 38 -4.50 -1.63 -1.50
N PHE A 39 -3.35 -1.27 -2.09
CA PHE A 39 -3.32 -0.55 -3.37
C PHE A 39 -3.69 -1.48 -4.52
N ASP A 40 -4.84 -1.24 -5.16
CA ASP A 40 -5.30 -2.07 -6.27
C ASP A 40 -4.59 -1.72 -7.59
N GLN A 41 -4.07 -2.74 -8.25
CA GLN A 41 -3.42 -2.65 -9.55
C GLN A 41 -4.39 -2.35 -10.70
N TYR A 42 -5.70 -2.62 -10.53
CA TYR A 42 -6.71 -2.34 -11.54
C TYR A 42 -7.34 -0.95 -11.40
N GLU A 43 -7.20 -0.31 -10.24
CA GLU A 43 -7.66 1.06 -10.03
C GLU A 43 -6.73 2.04 -10.74
N THR A 44 -5.42 1.95 -10.46
CA THR A 44 -4.40 2.82 -11.06
C THR A 44 -3.36 2.00 -11.81
N MET A 45 -3.20 2.29 -13.10
CA MET A 45 -2.23 1.60 -13.95
C MET A 45 -0.77 1.80 -13.49
N ASP A 46 -0.49 2.93 -12.82
CA ASP A 46 0.82 3.24 -12.24
C ASP A 46 1.20 2.24 -11.13
N ILE A 47 0.23 1.75 -10.36
CA ILE A 47 0.44 0.69 -9.35
C ILE A 47 0.80 -0.63 -10.03
N LYS A 48 0.10 -0.98 -11.10
CA LYS A 48 0.38 -2.18 -11.89
C LYS A 48 1.81 -2.16 -12.44
N GLU A 49 2.23 -1.02 -12.98
CA GLU A 49 3.59 -0.84 -13.49
C GLU A 49 4.63 -0.92 -12.37
N ALA A 50 4.37 -0.29 -11.22
CA ALA A 50 5.25 -0.38 -10.07
C ALA A 50 5.40 -1.82 -9.55
N LEU A 51 4.31 -2.60 -9.54
CA LEU A 51 4.35 -4.03 -9.16
C LEU A 51 5.12 -4.88 -10.18
N ASN A 52 4.99 -4.60 -11.48
CA ASN A 52 5.73 -5.31 -12.52
C ASN A 52 7.25 -5.12 -12.43
N ARG A 53 7.70 -3.98 -11.89
CA ARG A 53 9.13 -3.65 -11.72
C ARG A 53 9.74 -4.18 -10.43
N LEU A 54 8.92 -4.56 -9.44
CA LEU A 54 9.41 -5.06 -8.16
C LEU A 54 9.98 -6.49 -8.30
N PRO A 55 10.90 -6.89 -7.41
CA PRO A 55 11.40 -8.25 -7.36
C PRO A 55 10.26 -9.26 -7.16
N ARG A 56 10.35 -10.40 -7.84
CA ARG A 56 9.31 -11.42 -7.86
C ARG A 56 8.96 -11.92 -6.45
N GLU A 57 9.96 -12.06 -5.59
CA GLU A 57 9.80 -12.53 -4.21
C GLU A 57 8.88 -11.60 -3.39
N VAL A 58 8.97 -10.29 -3.64
CA VAL A 58 8.14 -9.28 -2.96
C VAL A 58 6.69 -9.39 -3.43
N VAL A 59 6.48 -9.56 -4.74
CA VAL A 59 5.16 -9.72 -5.35
C VAL A 59 4.51 -11.03 -4.92
N ASP A 60 5.26 -12.13 -4.90
CA ASP A 60 4.78 -13.44 -4.45
C ASP A 60 4.40 -13.39 -2.96
N ALA A 61 5.20 -12.74 -2.11
CA ALA A 61 4.87 -12.53 -0.71
C ALA A 61 3.62 -11.64 -0.51
N ARG A 62 3.42 -10.61 -1.35
CA ARG A 62 2.18 -9.81 -1.38
C ARG A 62 0.98 -10.69 -1.73
N ASN A 63 1.08 -11.48 -2.78
CA ASN A 63 0.01 -12.36 -3.24
C ASN A 63 -0.36 -13.41 -2.18
N GLN A 64 0.61 -13.96 -1.46
CA GLN A 64 0.36 -14.88 -0.34
C GLN A 64 -0.41 -14.20 0.79
N ARG A 65 -0.04 -12.96 1.17
CA ARG A 65 -0.77 -12.20 2.21
C ARG A 65 -2.20 -11.90 1.79
N LEU A 66 -2.42 -11.47 0.56
CA LEU A 66 -3.76 -11.21 0.02
C LEU A 66 -4.63 -12.47 -0.01
N LYS A 67 -4.09 -13.61 -0.47
CA LYS A 67 -4.79 -14.90 -0.46
C LYS A 67 -5.20 -15.32 0.95
N ARG A 68 -4.28 -15.22 1.91
CA ARG A 68 -4.56 -15.52 3.32
C ARG A 68 -5.64 -14.61 3.89
N ALA A 69 -5.57 -13.31 3.61
CA ALA A 69 -6.58 -12.37 4.10
C ALA A 69 -7.97 -12.64 3.51
N MET A 70 -8.05 -13.00 2.23
CA MET A 70 -9.29 -13.40 1.58
C MET A 70 -9.86 -14.68 2.19
N ASP A 71 -9.03 -15.68 2.47
CA ASP A 71 -9.44 -16.92 3.13
C ASP A 71 -10.00 -16.67 4.54
N LEU A 72 -9.27 -15.89 5.36
CA LEU A 72 -9.73 -15.49 6.69
C LEU A 72 -11.04 -14.70 6.64
N SER A 73 -11.15 -13.75 5.69
CA SER A 73 -12.37 -12.97 5.49
C SER A 73 -13.56 -13.85 5.10
N MET A 74 -13.36 -14.83 4.23
CA MET A 74 -14.40 -15.78 3.82
C MET A 74 -14.87 -16.64 4.99
N LYS A 75 -13.96 -17.04 5.87
CA LYS A 75 -14.27 -17.83 7.07
C LYS A 75 -14.86 -17.02 8.22
N HIS A 76 -14.87 -15.68 8.12
CA HIS A 76 -15.16 -14.77 9.22
C HIS A 76 -14.26 -14.99 10.45
N GLU A 77 -13.00 -15.38 10.20
CA GLU A 77 -11.99 -15.63 11.21
C GLU A 77 -10.85 -14.61 11.13
N TYR A 78 -10.04 -14.54 12.18
CA TYR A 78 -8.86 -13.67 12.23
C TYR A 78 -7.60 -14.50 12.42
N LEU A 79 -6.47 -13.88 12.09
CA LEU A 79 -5.17 -14.48 12.30
C LEU A 79 -4.94 -14.75 13.80
N PRO A 80 -4.35 -15.89 14.20
CA PRO A 80 -4.01 -16.17 15.60
C PRO A 80 -3.16 -15.06 16.23
N GLU A 81 -3.34 -14.82 17.52
CA GLU A 81 -2.73 -13.68 18.24
C GLU A 81 -1.19 -13.67 18.15
N ASP A 82 -0.57 -14.85 18.24
CA ASP A 82 0.89 -15.01 18.09
C ASP A 82 1.39 -14.51 16.74
N LEU A 83 0.65 -14.83 15.67
CA LEU A 83 0.97 -14.40 14.32
C LEU A 83 0.63 -12.93 14.09
N GLN A 84 -0.39 -12.38 14.77
CA GLN A 84 -0.72 -10.95 14.74
C GLN A 84 0.40 -10.11 15.37
N ALA A 85 1.02 -10.57 16.45
CA ALA A 85 2.09 -9.87 17.15
C ALA A 85 3.34 -9.65 16.26
N VAL A 86 3.63 -10.61 15.37
CA VAL A 86 4.78 -10.57 14.44
C VAL A 86 4.50 -9.69 13.21
N GLN A 87 3.24 -9.30 12.95
CA GLN A 87 2.91 -8.54 11.75
C GLN A 87 3.47 -7.11 11.75
N THR A 88 4.02 -6.73 10.59
CA THR A 88 4.60 -5.40 10.33
C THR A 88 3.76 -4.62 9.30
N PRO A 89 2.60 -4.05 9.68
CA PRO A 89 1.64 -3.49 8.72
C PRO A 89 2.18 -2.28 7.94
N PHE A 90 3.02 -1.43 8.55
CA PHE A 90 3.56 -0.23 7.91
C PHE A 90 4.95 -0.41 7.28
N ARG A 91 5.42 -1.65 7.13
CA ARG A 91 6.68 -1.93 6.40
C ARG A 91 6.42 -1.88 4.90
N GLY A 92 6.51 -0.68 4.34
CA GLY A 92 6.29 -0.40 2.92
C GLY A 92 7.31 -1.06 1.99
N TYR A 93 6.87 -1.34 0.78
CA TYR A 93 7.67 -1.89 -0.31
C TYR A 93 7.32 -1.27 -1.68
N LEU A 94 6.17 -0.60 -1.82
CA LEU A 94 5.66 -0.10 -3.10
C LEU A 94 5.95 1.38 -3.31
N LYS A 95 5.95 2.18 -2.23
CA LYS A 95 5.98 3.65 -2.29
C LYS A 95 7.12 4.24 -3.11
N GLU A 96 8.33 3.69 -2.98
CA GLU A 96 9.51 4.20 -3.70
C GLU A 96 9.42 3.93 -5.20
N MET A 97 8.99 2.71 -5.58
CA MET A 97 8.81 2.33 -6.98
C MET A 97 7.65 3.11 -7.62
N LEU A 98 6.56 3.32 -6.89
CA LEU A 98 5.44 4.13 -7.38
C LEU A 98 5.85 5.58 -7.65
N ALA A 99 6.61 6.19 -6.73
CA ALA A 99 7.13 7.55 -6.90
C ALA A 99 8.08 7.67 -8.11
N LEU A 100 8.85 6.63 -8.41
CA LEU A 100 9.68 6.57 -9.62
C LEU A 100 8.80 6.57 -10.88
N VAL A 101 7.82 5.67 -10.96
CA VAL A 101 6.91 5.54 -12.11
C VAL A 101 6.14 6.84 -12.37
N GLU A 102 5.61 7.48 -11.32
CA GLU A 102 4.91 8.75 -11.43
C GLU A 102 5.81 9.88 -11.95
N ARG A 103 7.08 9.90 -11.53
CA ARG A 103 8.06 10.90 -11.97
C ARG A 103 8.42 10.72 -13.44
N GLU A 104 8.68 9.48 -13.89
CA GLU A 104 8.95 9.18 -15.30
C GLU A 104 7.77 9.55 -16.20
N LYS A 105 6.55 9.27 -15.73
CA LYS A 105 5.31 9.63 -16.43
C LYS A 105 5.16 11.14 -16.58
N LYS A 106 5.38 11.91 -15.50
CA LYS A 106 5.31 13.38 -15.51
C LYS A 106 6.38 14.00 -16.42
N GLU A 107 7.59 13.48 -16.39
CA GLU A 107 8.66 13.92 -17.28
C GLU A 107 8.28 13.70 -18.75
N ARG A 108 7.80 12.50 -19.06
CA ARG A 108 7.36 12.15 -20.42
C ARG A 108 6.22 13.02 -20.92
N GLU A 109 5.24 13.29 -20.06
CA GLU A 109 4.12 14.19 -20.35
C GLU A 109 4.59 15.63 -20.59
N ALA A 110 5.53 16.13 -19.76
CA ALA A 110 6.12 17.45 -19.93
C ALA A 110 6.92 17.59 -21.25
N LEU A 111 7.48 16.49 -21.76
CA LEU A 111 8.14 16.42 -23.07
C LEU A 111 7.14 16.27 -24.24
N GLY A 112 5.83 16.19 -23.96
CA GLY A 112 4.78 16.07 -24.98
C GLY A 112 4.67 14.68 -25.62
N ALA A 113 5.27 13.65 -25.03
CA ALA A 113 5.22 12.30 -25.56
C ALA A 113 3.93 11.56 -25.13
N LEU A 114 3.50 10.61 -25.97
CA LEU A 114 2.31 9.79 -25.70
C LEU A 114 2.49 8.90 -24.45
N PRO A 115 1.43 8.63 -23.67
CA PRO A 115 1.50 7.78 -22.48
C PRO A 115 1.88 6.33 -22.84
N LEU A 116 2.62 5.66 -21.93
CA LEU A 116 3.07 4.29 -22.14
C LEU A 116 1.95 3.25 -22.01
N TYR A 117 0.98 3.51 -21.15
CA TYR A 117 -0.19 2.67 -20.94
C TYR A 117 -1.40 3.57 -20.71
N GLN A 118 -2.57 3.08 -21.12
CA GLN A 118 -3.85 3.75 -20.92
C GLN A 118 -4.86 2.75 -20.37
N ARG A 119 -5.81 3.23 -19.57
CA ARG A 119 -6.94 2.43 -19.11
C ARG A 119 -7.88 2.17 -20.29
N THR A 120 -8.37 0.95 -20.44
CA THR A 120 -9.40 0.63 -21.43
C THR A 120 -10.72 1.29 -21.04
N LEU A 121 -11.45 1.82 -22.02
CA LEU A 121 -12.81 2.29 -21.81
C LEU A 121 -13.72 1.05 -21.57
N PRO A 122 -14.55 1.04 -20.54
CA PRO A 122 -15.47 -0.07 -20.26
C PRO A 122 -16.53 -0.24 -21.35
#